data_AF-A0A4S3ZUI9-F1
#
_entry.id   AF-A0A4S3ZUI9-F1
#
_cell.length_a   1.000
_cell.length_b   1.000
_cell.length_c   1.000
_cell.angle_alpha   90.00
_cell.angle_beta   90.00
_cell.angle_gamma   90.00
#
_symmetry.space_group_name_H-M   'P 1'
#
loop_
_entity.id
_entity.type
_entity.pdbx_description
1 polymer ?
#
loop_
_entity_poly.entity_id
_entity_poly.type
_entity_poly.pdbx_seq_one_letter_code
_entity_poly.pdbx_strand_id
1 'polypeptide(L)'
;MNIDKTLDHKYDIQILEELKQECEIYYYPGASTQSGKDGVIVQVNPEQGKTWIGIFAFGNVSKDGFSGVYTTPHTNKLCVVSNGAGYIVSSDNPKDWEEIKSIPIIDARISKAQELIIFADYTELIAYNDRGVKWKTKRLSWDNLKIIELSNSYIKGEYYDIRSEANEFFEVDLVSGASKGGVE
;
A
#
# COMPACT_ATOMS: atom_id res chain seq x y z
N MET A 1 -0.23 2.57 14.59
CA MET A 1 -0.56 2.57 13.14
C MET A 1 -0.76 4.01 12.73
N ASN A 2 -0.18 4.45 11.61
CA ASN A 2 -0.20 5.85 11.18
C ASN A 2 -0.99 6.03 9.88
N ILE A 3 -1.43 7.27 9.62
CA ILE A 3 -2.05 7.68 8.36
C ILE A 3 -1.08 8.61 7.63
N ASP A 4 -0.73 8.28 6.39
CA ASP A 4 0.07 9.14 5.51
C ASP A 4 -0.83 9.87 4.50
N LYS A 5 -0.99 11.19 4.71
CA LYS A 5 -1.79 12.09 3.88
C LYS A 5 -0.94 12.98 2.96
N THR A 6 0.22 12.49 2.52
CA THR A 6 1.17 13.27 1.69
C THR A 6 0.58 13.74 0.34
N LEU A 7 -0.30 12.93 -0.27
CA LEU A 7 -0.95 13.27 -1.55
C LEU A 7 -2.27 14.00 -1.33
N ASP A 8 -2.65 14.79 -2.33
CA ASP A 8 -3.91 15.51 -2.33
C ASP A 8 -5.09 14.52 -2.37
N HIS A 9 -6.14 14.80 -1.61
CA HIS A 9 -7.24 13.87 -1.40
C HIS A 9 -8.55 14.62 -1.09
N LYS A 10 -9.69 14.03 -1.45
CA LYS A 10 -11.04 14.61 -1.33
C LYS A 10 -11.90 13.88 -0.30
N TYR A 11 -11.29 13.48 0.79
CA TYR A 11 -11.95 12.75 1.85
C TYR A 11 -11.14 12.89 3.15
N ASP A 12 -11.76 12.66 4.29
CA ASP A 12 -11.06 12.49 5.55
C ASP A 12 -11.03 11.03 5.98
N ILE A 13 -9.98 10.67 6.70
CA ILE A 13 -9.70 9.31 7.16
C ILE A 13 -9.47 9.34 8.66
N GLN A 14 -10.08 8.41 9.38
CA GLN A 14 -9.76 8.12 10.78
C GLN A 14 -9.62 6.61 10.98
N ILE A 15 -8.57 6.18 11.66
CA ILE A 15 -8.45 4.81 12.17
C ILE A 15 -9.28 4.70 13.44
N LEU A 16 -10.11 3.67 13.55
CA LEU A 16 -10.95 3.40 14.72
C LEU A 16 -10.42 2.19 15.49
N GLU A 17 -10.55 2.20 16.81
CA GLU A 17 -10.29 1.03 17.67
C GLU A 17 -11.54 0.15 17.79
N GLU A 18 -12.73 0.74 17.68
CA GLU A 18 -14.02 0.06 17.83
C GLU A 18 -15.05 0.57 16.80
N LEU A 19 -16.05 -0.26 16.51
CA LEU A 19 -17.11 0.07 15.56
C LEU A 19 -18.11 1.06 16.15
N LYS A 20 -18.48 2.07 15.34
CA LYS A 20 -19.59 2.97 15.62
C LYS A 20 -20.83 2.48 14.86
N GLN A 21 -21.97 2.37 15.52
CA GLN A 21 -23.19 1.78 14.95
C GLN A 21 -23.95 2.70 13.97
N GLU A 22 -23.48 3.93 13.74
CA GLU A 22 -24.23 4.94 12.98
C GLU A 22 -23.86 5.05 11.49
N CYS A 23 -22.90 4.25 11.01
CA CYS A 23 -22.40 4.33 9.63
C CYS A 23 -22.59 3.01 8.88
N GLU A 24 -22.68 3.08 7.55
CA GLU A 24 -22.62 1.87 6.72
C GLU A 24 -21.23 1.22 6.85
N ILE A 25 -21.21 -0.10 6.98
CA ILE A 25 -20.00 -0.90 7.18
C ILE A 25 -19.74 -1.76 5.95
N TYR A 26 -18.51 -1.74 5.47
CA TYR A 26 -18.01 -2.54 4.36
C TYR A 26 -16.82 -3.39 4.82
N TYR A 27 -16.87 -4.68 4.55
CA TYR A 27 -15.81 -5.63 4.86
C TYR A 27 -15.02 -5.96 3.60
N TYR A 28 -13.70 -5.87 3.69
CA TYR A 28 -12.75 -6.18 2.62
C TYR A 28 -11.90 -7.40 3.00
N PRO A 29 -11.61 -8.31 2.06
CA PRO A 29 -12.00 -8.26 0.65
C PRO A 29 -13.50 -8.54 0.43
N GLY A 30 -14.03 -8.03 -0.68
CA GLY A 30 -15.38 -8.30 -1.19
C GLY A 30 -16.37 -7.14 -1.10
N ALA A 31 -16.06 -6.09 -0.34
CA ALA A 31 -16.98 -4.98 -0.04
C ALA A 31 -18.37 -5.48 0.45
N SER A 32 -18.37 -6.53 1.27
CA SER A 32 -19.58 -7.12 1.87
C SER A 32 -20.12 -6.19 2.96
N THR A 33 -21.44 -6.16 3.16
CA THR A 33 -22.09 -5.40 4.25
C THR A 33 -22.67 -6.30 5.35
N GLN A 34 -22.54 -7.62 5.21
CA GLN A 34 -23.18 -8.59 6.11
C GLN A 34 -22.22 -9.12 7.17
N SER A 35 -21.00 -9.44 6.75
CA SER A 35 -19.96 -10.02 7.59
C SER A 35 -18.61 -9.92 6.89
N GLY A 36 -17.55 -10.10 7.68
CA GLY A 36 -16.17 -10.13 7.21
C GLY A 36 -15.23 -10.70 8.25
N LYS A 37 -13.94 -10.39 8.10
CA LYS A 37 -12.87 -10.81 9.01
C LYS A 37 -12.36 -9.62 9.81
N ASP A 38 -11.74 -9.92 10.95
CA ASP A 38 -11.03 -8.92 11.74
C ASP A 38 -9.88 -8.30 10.96
N GLY A 39 -9.61 -7.04 11.27
CA GLY A 39 -8.72 -6.23 10.46
C GLY A 39 -8.63 -4.79 10.91
N VAL A 40 -7.99 -3.97 10.08
CA VAL A 40 -7.88 -2.52 10.29
C VAL A 40 -9.26 -1.88 10.06
N ILE A 41 -9.74 -1.09 11.02
CA ILE A 41 -11.01 -0.37 10.94
C ILE A 41 -10.73 1.10 10.58
N VAL A 42 -11.34 1.56 9.50
CA VAL A 42 -11.16 2.94 8.99
C VAL A 42 -12.52 3.58 8.75
N GLN A 43 -12.76 4.73 9.35
CA GLN A 43 -13.85 5.62 8.97
C GLN A 43 -13.38 6.52 7.83
N VAL A 44 -14.17 6.58 6.77
CA VAL A 44 -13.94 7.45 5.62
C VAL A 44 -15.08 8.47 5.55
N ASN A 45 -14.72 9.75 5.49
CA ASN A 45 -15.65 10.86 5.32
C ASN A 45 -15.37 11.50 3.95
N PRO A 46 -16.06 11.07 2.88
CA PRO A 46 -15.87 11.65 1.56
C PRO A 46 -16.29 13.12 1.54
N GLU A 47 -15.64 13.96 0.73
CA GLU A 47 -16.09 15.34 0.49
C GLU A 47 -17.51 15.36 -0.12
N GLN A 48 -17.82 14.34 -0.92
CA GLN A 48 -19.15 14.11 -1.48
C GLN A 48 -19.61 12.67 -1.17
N GLY A 49 -20.74 12.54 -0.50
CA GLY A 49 -21.33 11.24 -0.17
C GLY A 49 -21.61 11.08 1.33
N LYS A 50 -21.89 9.84 1.74
CA LYS A 50 -22.10 9.49 3.15
C LYS A 50 -20.80 8.97 3.75
N THR A 51 -20.59 9.27 5.03
CA THR A 51 -19.57 8.60 5.84
C THR A 51 -19.83 7.09 5.89
N TRP A 52 -18.77 6.31 5.79
CA TRP A 52 -18.81 4.86 5.91
C TRP A 52 -17.58 4.33 6.66
N ILE A 53 -17.66 3.07 7.10
CA ILE A 53 -16.59 2.36 7.80
C ILE A 53 -16.14 1.19 6.94
N GLY A 54 -14.84 1.09 6.69
CA GLY A 54 -14.19 -0.06 6.09
C GLY A 54 -13.49 -0.92 7.14
N ILE A 55 -13.69 -2.23 7.07
CA ILE A 55 -12.97 -3.22 7.87
C ILE A 55 -12.13 -4.06 6.93
N PHE A 56 -10.81 -3.95 7.05
CA PHE A 56 -9.84 -4.48 6.10
C PHE A 56 -9.14 -5.70 6.67
N ALA A 57 -9.51 -6.89 6.21
CA ALA A 57 -9.02 -8.15 6.75
C ALA A 57 -7.48 -8.21 6.79
N PHE A 58 -6.93 -8.74 7.89
CA PHE A 58 -5.49 -8.95 8.01
C PHE A 58 -4.96 -9.93 6.96
N GLY A 59 -3.79 -9.63 6.41
CA GLY A 59 -2.96 -10.63 5.75
C GLY A 59 -2.48 -11.66 6.78
N ASN A 60 -2.58 -12.95 6.44
CA ASN A 60 -2.06 -14.06 7.25
C ASN A 60 -0.82 -14.69 6.60
N VAL A 61 -0.04 -13.90 5.87
CA VAL A 61 1.03 -14.40 4.99
C VAL A 61 2.42 -14.24 5.61
N SER A 62 2.61 -13.25 6.50
CA SER A 62 3.88 -13.07 7.21
C SER A 62 3.71 -12.41 8.58
N LYS A 63 4.65 -12.72 9.49
CA LYS A 63 4.85 -12.05 10.79
C LYS A 63 5.40 -10.62 10.66
N ASP A 64 6.02 -10.30 9.52
CA ASP A 64 6.58 -8.96 9.24
C ASP A 64 5.59 -8.09 8.45
N GLY A 65 4.35 -8.56 8.25
CA GLY A 65 3.28 -7.77 7.67
C GLY A 65 3.07 -6.50 8.49
N PHE A 66 3.19 -5.34 7.86
CA PHE A 66 2.92 -4.08 8.54
C PHE A 66 1.48 -3.63 8.26
N SER A 67 0.99 -2.66 9.04
CA SER A 67 -0.30 -2.01 8.80
C SER A 67 -0.16 -0.50 8.71
N GLY A 68 -0.89 0.12 7.79
CA GLY A 68 -0.86 1.57 7.57
C GLY A 68 -1.97 2.01 6.62
N VAL A 69 -2.33 3.29 6.70
CA VAL A 69 -3.34 3.89 5.81
C VAL A 69 -2.71 5.04 5.04
N TYR A 70 -2.95 5.09 3.74
CA TYR A 70 -2.26 5.97 2.82
C TYR A 70 -3.26 6.66 1.90
N THR A 71 -2.96 7.92 1.56
CA THR A 71 -3.51 8.56 0.37
C THR A 71 -2.94 7.92 -0.90
N THR A 72 -3.68 7.97 -2.00
CA THR A 72 -3.21 7.48 -3.30
C THR A 72 -3.13 8.61 -4.32
N PRO A 73 -2.44 8.41 -5.45
CA PRO A 73 -2.41 9.40 -6.54
C PRO A 73 -3.79 9.70 -7.13
N HIS A 74 -4.76 8.81 -6.97
CA HIS A 74 -6.15 9.11 -7.29
C HIS A 74 -6.83 9.77 -6.09
N THR A 75 -7.25 11.04 -6.23
CA THR A 75 -7.71 11.88 -5.10
C THR A 75 -8.94 11.36 -4.35
N ASN A 76 -9.68 10.43 -4.95
CA ASN A 76 -10.86 9.78 -4.33
C ASN A 76 -10.58 8.33 -3.93
N LYS A 77 -9.34 7.86 -3.95
CA LYS A 77 -9.01 6.50 -3.52
C LYS A 77 -8.03 6.53 -2.35
N LEU A 78 -8.33 5.71 -1.35
CA LEU A 78 -7.45 5.45 -0.22
C LEU A 78 -6.80 4.06 -0.37
N CYS A 79 -5.64 3.91 0.25
CA CYS A 79 -4.97 2.63 0.39
C CYS A 79 -4.93 2.23 1.87
N VAL A 80 -5.29 0.99 2.17
CA VAL A 80 -5.14 0.39 3.48
C VAL A 80 -4.27 -0.86 3.36
N VAL A 81 -3.17 -0.88 4.10
CA VAL A 81 -2.37 -2.08 4.33
C VAL A 81 -2.75 -2.62 5.72
N SER A 82 -3.17 -3.88 5.77
CA SER A 82 -3.63 -4.57 6.96
C SER A 82 -2.84 -5.87 7.13
N ASN A 83 -1.85 -5.85 8.02
CA ASN A 83 -0.89 -6.94 8.26
C ASN A 83 -0.33 -7.56 6.95
N GLY A 84 0.15 -6.70 6.05
CA GLY A 84 0.72 -7.10 4.76
C GLY A 84 -0.29 -7.44 3.64
N ALA A 85 -1.60 -7.43 3.88
CA ALA A 85 -2.60 -7.40 2.81
C ALA A 85 -2.93 -5.95 2.43
N GLY A 86 -2.98 -5.64 1.13
CA GLY A 86 -3.19 -4.28 0.65
C GLY A 86 -4.51 -4.12 -0.11
N TYR A 87 -5.21 -3.02 0.12
CA TYR A 87 -6.49 -2.69 -0.50
C TYR A 87 -6.49 -1.24 -0.98
N ILE A 88 -6.92 -1.00 -2.21
CA ILE A 88 -7.23 0.35 -2.72
C ILE A 88 -8.74 0.46 -2.88
N VAL A 89 -9.35 1.49 -2.30
CA VAL A 89 -10.82 1.65 -2.26
C VAL A 89 -11.21 3.07 -2.64
N SER A 90 -12.29 3.23 -3.40
CA SER A 90 -12.91 4.53 -3.65
C SER A 90 -13.62 5.07 -2.41
N SER A 91 -13.35 6.33 -2.06
CA SER A 91 -14.01 7.03 -0.96
C SER A 91 -15.49 7.25 -1.23
N ASP A 92 -15.86 7.54 -2.47
CA ASP A 92 -17.22 7.86 -2.90
C ASP A 92 -18.07 6.61 -3.25
N ASN A 93 -17.44 5.51 -3.63
CA ASN A 93 -18.08 4.24 -3.92
C ASN A 93 -17.29 3.08 -3.28
N PRO A 94 -17.63 2.65 -2.05
CA PRO A 94 -16.93 1.57 -1.33
C PRO A 94 -16.87 0.22 -2.08
N LYS A 95 -17.73 0.02 -3.09
CA LYS A 95 -17.74 -1.18 -3.93
C LYS A 95 -16.73 -1.13 -5.08
N ASP A 96 -16.17 0.03 -5.41
CA ASP A 96 -15.03 0.16 -6.32
C ASP A 96 -13.74 0.02 -5.52
N TRP A 97 -13.17 -1.18 -5.56
CA TRP A 97 -11.95 -1.52 -4.84
C TRP A 97 -11.13 -2.57 -5.58
N GLU A 98 -9.85 -2.66 -5.24
CA GLU A 98 -8.95 -3.73 -5.69
C GLU A 98 -7.98 -4.17 -4.58
N GLU A 99 -7.51 -5.41 -4.67
CA GLU A 99 -6.35 -5.86 -3.89
C GLU A 99 -5.05 -5.40 -4.55
N ILE A 100 -4.09 -4.99 -3.74
CA ILE A 100 -2.76 -4.62 -4.20
C ILE A 100 -2.01 -5.88 -4.61
N LYS A 101 -1.37 -5.84 -5.78
CA LYS A 101 -0.65 -6.98 -6.39
C LYS A 101 0.75 -7.18 -5.80
N SER A 102 0.84 -7.12 -4.47
CA SER A 102 2.04 -7.32 -3.65
C SER A 102 1.60 -7.94 -2.33
N ILE A 103 2.10 -9.13 -2.00
CA ILE A 103 1.75 -9.81 -0.76
C ILE A 103 2.89 -10.74 -0.29
N PRO A 104 3.32 -10.67 0.98
CA PRO A 104 2.96 -9.65 1.96
C PRO A 104 3.61 -8.30 1.61
N ILE A 105 2.89 -7.21 1.85
CA ILE A 105 3.46 -5.87 1.83
C ILE A 105 4.25 -5.67 3.13
N ILE A 106 5.55 -5.38 3.00
CA ILE A 106 6.47 -5.18 4.13
C ILE A 106 6.90 -3.72 4.28
N ASP A 107 6.79 -2.90 3.23
CA ASP A 107 7.02 -1.45 3.26
C ASP A 107 6.10 -0.75 2.24
N ALA A 108 5.69 0.48 2.53
CA ALA A 108 4.98 1.34 1.60
C ALA A 108 5.48 2.78 1.69
N ARG A 109 5.72 3.40 0.54
CA ARG A 109 6.29 4.74 0.42
C ARG A 109 5.50 5.58 -0.57
N ILE A 110 5.36 6.88 -0.29
CA ILE A 110 4.71 7.84 -1.17
C ILE A 110 5.77 8.74 -1.81
N SER A 111 5.73 8.86 -3.14
CA SER A 111 6.46 9.89 -3.88
C SER A 111 5.50 10.96 -4.37
N LYS A 112 5.48 12.12 -3.68
CA LYS A 112 4.68 13.28 -4.14
C LYS A 112 5.19 13.83 -5.47
N ALA A 113 6.50 13.83 -5.68
CA ALA A 113 7.11 14.36 -6.90
C ALA A 113 6.73 13.56 -8.16
N GLN A 114 6.45 12.26 -8.03
CA GLN A 114 6.10 11.37 -9.15
C GLN A 114 4.63 10.96 -9.14
N GLU A 115 3.86 11.41 -8.15
CA GLU A 115 2.47 10.98 -7.88
C GLU A 115 2.35 9.46 -7.86
N LEU A 116 3.16 8.82 -7.02
CA LEU A 116 3.18 7.37 -6.84
C LEU A 116 3.00 6.96 -5.39
N ILE A 117 2.35 5.82 -5.20
CA ILE A 117 2.50 4.98 -4.01
C ILE A 117 3.23 3.70 -4.41
N ILE A 118 4.29 3.36 -3.67
CA ILE A 118 5.16 2.21 -3.94
C ILE A 118 5.03 1.24 -2.78
N PHE A 119 4.88 -0.05 -3.11
CA PHE A 119 4.82 -1.15 -2.16
C PHE A 119 6.02 -2.07 -2.39
N ALA A 120 6.61 -2.55 -1.30
CA ALA A 120 7.63 -3.58 -1.30
C ALA A 120 7.06 -4.87 -0.75
N ASP A 121 7.35 -5.99 -1.42
CA ASP A 121 7.40 -7.30 -0.80
C ASP A 121 8.86 -7.68 -0.50
N TYR A 122 9.10 -8.94 -0.12
CA TYR A 122 10.44 -9.43 0.21
C TYR A 122 11.44 -9.42 -0.95
N THR A 123 10.97 -9.27 -2.18
CA THR A 123 11.73 -9.56 -3.40
C THR A 123 11.62 -8.50 -4.48
N GLU A 124 10.50 -7.77 -4.54
CA GLU A 124 10.12 -6.90 -5.66
C GLU A 124 9.47 -5.61 -5.15
N LEU A 125 9.44 -4.59 -6.02
CA LEU A 125 8.69 -3.36 -5.82
C LEU A 125 7.56 -3.25 -6.86
N ILE A 126 6.42 -2.70 -6.45
CA ILE A 126 5.32 -2.32 -7.34
C ILE A 126 4.88 -0.89 -7.06
N ALA A 127 4.65 -0.10 -8.10
CA ALA A 127 4.16 1.27 -7.96
C ALA A 127 2.81 1.48 -8.65
N TYR A 128 1.95 2.23 -7.98
CA TYR A 128 0.64 2.63 -8.45
C TYR A 128 0.61 4.14 -8.71
N ASN A 129 -0.03 4.55 -9.80
CA ASN A 129 -0.44 5.92 -10.09
C ASN A 129 -1.97 6.05 -10.08
N ASP A 130 -2.48 7.17 -10.60
CA ASP A 130 -3.92 7.47 -10.72
C ASP A 130 -4.71 6.47 -11.58
N ARG A 131 -4.01 5.68 -12.42
CA ARG A 131 -4.59 4.70 -13.35
C ARG A 131 -4.37 3.25 -12.91
N GLY A 132 -3.83 3.01 -11.72
CA GLY A 132 -3.51 1.68 -11.21
C GLY A 132 -2.00 1.38 -11.28
N VAL A 133 -1.62 0.13 -11.56
CA VAL A 133 -0.20 -0.28 -11.61
C VAL A 133 0.53 0.45 -12.74
N LYS A 134 1.52 1.26 -12.39
CA LYS A 134 2.41 1.95 -13.35
C LYS A 134 3.56 1.05 -13.78
N TRP A 135 4.22 0.42 -12.82
CA TRP A 135 5.31 -0.50 -13.06
C TRP A 135 5.45 -1.52 -11.92
N LYS A 136 6.11 -2.63 -12.23
CA LYS A 136 6.59 -3.63 -11.29
C LYS A 136 8.02 -3.96 -11.68
N THR A 137 8.92 -4.02 -10.70
CA THR A 137 10.33 -4.33 -10.98
C THR A 137 10.49 -5.81 -11.34
N LYS A 138 11.65 -6.16 -11.91
CA LYS A 138 12.17 -7.54 -11.79
C LYS A 138 12.38 -7.87 -10.31
N ARG A 139 12.64 -9.14 -10.01
CA ARG A 139 13.16 -9.56 -8.71
C ARG A 139 14.46 -8.81 -8.39
N LEU A 140 14.50 -8.17 -7.22
CA LEU A 140 15.63 -7.40 -6.71
C LEU A 140 16.34 -8.13 -5.57
N SER A 141 15.62 -8.95 -4.80
CA SER A 141 16.19 -9.80 -3.75
C SER A 141 15.64 -11.22 -3.78
N TRP A 142 16.37 -12.17 -3.21
CA TRP A 142 15.83 -13.49 -2.88
C TRP A 142 14.93 -13.47 -1.64
N ASP A 143 15.21 -12.56 -0.70
CA ASP A 143 14.42 -12.32 0.51
C ASP A 143 14.86 -11.01 1.21
N ASN A 144 14.09 -10.51 2.18
CA ASN A 144 14.44 -9.38 3.04
C ASN A 144 14.86 -8.09 2.30
N LEU A 145 14.22 -7.80 1.16
CA LEU A 145 14.38 -6.51 0.49
C LEU A 145 14.06 -5.34 1.43
N LYS A 146 14.90 -4.31 1.43
CA LYS A 146 14.68 -3.09 2.23
C LYS A 146 14.79 -1.84 1.38
N ILE A 147 13.84 -0.93 1.54
CA ILE A 147 13.95 0.44 1.00
C ILE A 147 14.71 1.30 2.01
N ILE A 148 15.87 1.82 1.61
CA ILE A 148 16.71 2.67 2.47
C ILE A 148 16.50 4.15 2.20
N GLU A 149 16.17 4.51 0.95
CA GLU A 149 16.01 5.91 0.54
C GLU A 149 14.96 6.03 -0.58
N LEU A 150 14.13 7.08 -0.48
CA LEU A 150 13.27 7.53 -1.57
C LEU A 150 13.64 8.98 -1.91
N SER A 151 14.06 9.21 -3.15
CA SER A 151 14.29 10.55 -3.69
C SER A 151 13.15 10.98 -4.61
N ASN A 152 13.29 12.13 -5.27
CA ASN A 152 12.32 12.60 -6.26
C ASN A 152 12.36 11.81 -7.58
N SER A 153 13.39 10.99 -7.81
CA SER A 153 13.60 10.30 -9.09
C SER A 153 13.97 8.83 -8.99
N TYR A 154 14.46 8.36 -7.82
CA TYR A 154 14.85 6.98 -7.61
C TYR A 154 14.47 6.47 -6.23
N ILE A 155 14.41 5.14 -6.13
CA ILE A 155 14.44 4.39 -4.87
C ILE A 155 15.80 3.74 -4.76
N LYS A 156 16.44 3.87 -3.60
CA LYS A 156 17.60 3.05 -3.25
C LYS A 156 17.18 2.03 -2.22
N GLY A 157 17.62 0.80 -2.38
CA GLY A 157 17.40 -0.26 -1.42
C GLY A 157 18.61 -1.16 -1.26
N GLU A 158 18.50 -2.06 -0.30
CA GLU A 158 19.53 -2.99 0.12
C GLU A 158 18.98 -4.42 0.05
N TYR A 159 19.84 -5.38 -0.30
CA TYR A 159 19.55 -6.81 -0.29
C TYR A 159 20.82 -7.61 0.04
N TYR A 160 20.66 -8.85 0.50
CA TYR A 160 21.80 -9.75 0.72
C TYR A 160 22.12 -10.56 -0.55
N ASP A 161 23.36 -10.51 -1.02
CA ASP A 161 23.84 -11.33 -2.13
C ASP A 161 24.75 -12.45 -1.60
N ILE A 162 24.33 -13.70 -1.84
CA ILE A 162 25.09 -14.88 -1.43
C ILE A 162 26.42 -15.02 -2.21
N ARG A 163 26.54 -14.43 -3.39
CA ARG A 163 27.76 -14.51 -4.22
C ARG A 163 28.87 -13.63 -3.66
N SER A 164 28.53 -12.47 -3.12
CA SER A 164 29.48 -11.58 -2.43
C SER A 164 29.50 -11.77 -0.91
N GLU A 165 28.59 -12.61 -0.38
CA GLU A 165 28.35 -12.83 1.06
C GLU A 165 28.13 -11.53 1.85
N ALA A 166 27.57 -10.51 1.19
CA ALA A 166 27.44 -9.17 1.72
C ALA A 166 26.09 -8.54 1.36
N ASN A 167 25.76 -7.45 2.04
CA ASN A 167 24.68 -6.59 1.60
C ASN A 167 25.15 -5.74 0.41
N GLU A 168 24.36 -5.79 -0.66
CA GLU A 168 24.52 -5.01 -1.87
C GLU A 168 23.34 -4.05 -2.03
N PHE A 169 23.48 -3.09 -2.95
CA PHE A 169 22.47 -2.08 -3.20
C PHE A 169 21.81 -2.25 -4.55
N PHE A 170 20.54 -1.85 -4.63
CA PHE A 170 19.84 -1.64 -5.89
C PHE A 170 19.33 -0.20 -5.97
N GLU A 171 19.14 0.26 -7.20
CA GLU A 171 18.45 1.52 -7.49
C GLU A 171 17.33 1.26 -8.50
N VAL A 172 16.18 1.90 -8.29
CA VAL A 172 15.01 1.83 -9.19
C VAL A 172 14.65 3.23 -9.62
N ASP A 173 14.59 3.46 -10.94
CA ASP A 173 14.08 4.69 -11.52
C ASP A 173 12.56 4.79 -11.33
N LEU A 174 12.09 5.87 -10.69
CA LEU A 174 10.67 6.01 -10.34
C LEU A 174 9.75 6.21 -11.56
N VAL A 175 10.30 6.69 -12.68
CA VAL A 175 9.51 6.94 -13.89
C VAL A 175 9.17 5.62 -14.58
N SER A 176 10.15 4.75 -14.74
CA SER A 176 10.08 3.52 -15.56
C SER A 176 9.96 2.23 -14.74
N GLY A 177 10.38 2.22 -13.49
CA GLY A 177 10.57 1.00 -12.71
C GLY A 177 11.80 0.19 -13.13
N ALA A 178 12.64 0.73 -14.03
CA ALA A 178 13.88 0.08 -14.42
C ALA A 178 14.86 0.07 -13.23
N SER A 179 15.48 -1.08 -13.00
CA SER A 179 16.39 -1.26 -11.87
C SER A 179 17.83 -1.54 -12.30
N LYS A 180 18.76 -1.09 -11.47
CA LYS A 180 20.19 -1.45 -11.51
C LYS A 180 20.53 -2.22 -10.24
N GLY A 181 21.36 -3.24 -10.39
CA GLY A 181 21.63 -4.20 -9.31
C GLY A 181 20.46 -5.15 -9.07
N GLY A 182 20.41 -5.71 -7.86
CA GLY A 182 19.49 -6.78 -7.49
C GLY A 182 19.95 -8.14 -8.00
N VAL A 183 19.23 -9.18 -7.61
CA VAL A 183 19.55 -10.55 -7.98
C VAL A 183 19.33 -10.81 -9.48
N GLU A 184 20.22 -11.60 -10.08
CA GLU A 184 20.13 -12.15 -11.44
C GLU A 184 20.14 -13.68 -11.42
#